data_AF-I4ALB4-F1
#
_entry.id   AF-I4ALB4-F1
#
_cell.length_a   1.000
_cell.length_b   1.000
_cell.length_c   1.000
_cell.angle_alpha   90.00
_cell.angle_beta   90.00
_cell.angle_gamma   90.00
#
_symmetry.space_group_name_H-M   'P 1'
#
loop_
_entity.id
_entity.type
_entity.pdbx_description
1 polymer ?
#
loop_
_entity_poly.entity_id
_entity_poly.type
_entity_poly.pdbx_seq_one_letter_code
_entity_poly.pdbx_strand_id
1 'polypeptide(L)'
;MSKIDKTFFKWKPKIIDSIIELNESKYNLLSKSLIEEIKKDEESSYIGKNGTPWVINFENDKVSSIWYNRNSSFIINKTEICGAFYEEIKPLVESNFESLNTKIKNVEEMKIYNETDVLYIICRDFFVTMIGIIKRKPNNG
;
A
#
# COMPACT_ATOMS: atom_id res chain seq x y z
N MET A 1 24.54 -6.82 -6.27
CA MET A 1 23.08 -6.69 -6.46
C MET A 1 22.49 -6.16 -5.16
N SER A 2 21.65 -5.11 -5.20
CA SER A 2 20.93 -4.64 -4.01
C SER A 2 19.94 -5.71 -3.56
N LYS A 3 19.94 -6.07 -2.28
CA LYS A 3 18.99 -7.05 -1.73
C LYS A 3 17.62 -6.38 -1.64
N ILE A 4 16.61 -6.99 -2.26
CA ILE A 4 15.22 -6.55 -2.15
C ILE A 4 14.52 -7.49 -1.18
N ASP A 5 14.16 -6.97 -0.02
CA ASP A 5 13.42 -7.71 1.00
C ASP A 5 11.94 -7.29 0.98
N LYS A 6 11.06 -8.26 1.20
CA LYS A 6 9.60 -8.10 1.08
C LYS A 6 8.95 -8.69 2.32
N THR A 7 8.08 -7.92 2.96
CA THR A 7 7.32 -8.39 4.12
C THR A 7 5.85 -8.07 3.94
N PHE A 8 5.01 -9.02 4.35
CA PHE A 8 3.57 -9.00 4.15
C PHE A 8 2.89 -9.07 5.51
N PHE A 9 1.91 -8.20 5.71
CA PHE A 9 1.11 -8.16 6.91
C PHE A 9 -0.37 -8.03 6.55
N LYS A 10 -1.23 -8.40 7.49
CA LYS A 10 -2.67 -8.16 7.36
C LYS A 10 -2.96 -6.68 7.48
N TRP A 11 -3.61 -6.10 6.47
CA TRP A 11 -4.02 -4.70 6.50
C TRP A 11 -5.13 -4.47 7.54
N LYS A 12 -4.99 -3.38 8.31
CA LYS A 12 -5.98 -2.91 9.30
C LYS A 12 -6.15 -1.39 9.16
N PRO A 13 -7.28 -0.90 8.62
CA PRO A 13 -7.44 0.52 8.28
C PRO A 13 -7.43 1.45 9.50
N LYS A 14 -7.80 0.97 10.69
CA LYS A 14 -7.90 1.79 11.92
C LYS A 14 -6.56 2.27 12.50
N ILE A 15 -5.43 1.82 11.97
CA ILE A 15 -4.10 2.07 12.54
C ILE A 15 -3.44 3.32 11.95
N ILE A 16 -3.91 3.78 10.79
CA ILE A 16 -3.32 4.90 10.05
C ILE A 16 -4.42 5.87 9.67
N ASP A 17 -4.13 7.17 9.79
CA ASP A 17 -4.96 8.24 9.25
C ASP A 17 -4.75 8.31 7.73
N SER A 18 -5.27 7.31 7.00
CA SER A 18 -5.24 7.31 5.54
C SER A 18 -6.37 8.19 5.00
N ILE A 19 -6.04 9.10 4.09
CA ILE A 19 -7.02 9.96 3.40
C ILE A 19 -7.87 9.13 2.41
N ILE A 20 -7.37 7.95 2.02
CA ILE A 20 -7.98 7.09 1.00
C ILE A 20 -8.00 5.66 1.50
N GLU A 21 -9.16 5.01 1.41
CA GLU A 21 -9.33 3.62 1.80
C GLU A 21 -9.56 2.68 0.61
N LEU A 22 -9.28 1.39 0.81
CA LEU A 22 -9.65 0.36 -0.15
C LEU A 22 -11.17 0.34 -0.36
N ASN A 23 -11.60 -0.02 -1.58
CA ASN A 23 -12.99 -0.03 -2.03
C ASN A 23 -13.70 1.33 -2.13
N GLU A 24 -13.04 2.44 -1.81
CA GLU A 24 -13.59 3.75 -2.12
C GLU A 24 -13.81 3.94 -3.61
N SER A 25 -14.87 4.68 -3.97
CA SER A 25 -15.20 4.94 -5.36
C SER A 25 -14.27 6.00 -5.95
N LYS A 26 -13.71 5.70 -7.13
CA LYS A 26 -12.94 6.66 -7.95
C LYS A 26 -13.69 7.97 -8.13
N TYR A 27 -14.98 7.91 -8.47
CA TYR A 27 -15.81 9.09 -8.72
C TYR A 27 -15.99 9.95 -7.46
N ASN A 28 -16.14 9.32 -6.29
CA ASN A 28 -16.23 10.04 -5.02
C ASN A 28 -14.91 10.71 -4.63
N LEU A 29 -13.78 10.04 -4.87
CA LEU A 29 -12.46 10.60 -4.59
C LEU A 29 -12.14 11.78 -5.51
N LEU A 30 -12.48 11.69 -6.81
CA LEU A 30 -12.34 12.78 -7.77
C LEU A 30 -13.24 13.97 -7.42
N SER A 31 -14.51 13.74 -7.09
CA SER A 31 -15.46 14.81 -6.77
C SER A 31 -15.09 15.58 -5.50
N LYS A 32 -14.42 14.91 -4.55
CA LYS A 32 -13.84 15.53 -3.34
C LYS A 32 -12.45 16.11 -3.55
N SER A 33 -11.88 15.99 -4.75
CA SER A 33 -10.50 16.40 -5.07
C SER A 33 -9.45 15.79 -4.13
N LEU A 34 -9.64 14.52 -3.76
CA LEU A 34 -8.68 13.75 -2.96
C LEU A 34 -7.62 13.06 -3.83
N ILE A 35 -7.92 12.88 -5.12
CA ILE A 35 -7.03 12.28 -6.11
C ILE A 35 -6.98 13.10 -7.39
N GLU A 36 -5.91 12.93 -8.15
CA GLU A 36 -5.65 13.56 -9.43
C GLU A 36 -5.32 12.50 -10.48
N GLU A 37 -5.85 12.67 -11.69
CA GLU A 37 -5.51 11.82 -12.84
C GLU A 37 -4.26 12.39 -13.53
N ILE A 38 -3.22 11.58 -13.64
CA ILE A 38 -2.03 11.85 -14.44
C ILE A 38 -2.11 11.01 -15.71
N LYS A 39 -2.20 11.69 -16.86
CA LYS A 39 -2.12 11.05 -18.17
C LYS A 39 -0.68 11.01 -18.64
N LYS A 40 -0.20 9.82 -18.98
CA LYS A 40 1.09 9.62 -19.64
C LYS A 40 0.90 8.68 -20.81
N ASP A 41 1.16 9.19 -22.01
CA ASP A 41 0.89 8.49 -23.26
C ASP A 41 -0.58 8.04 -23.34
N GLU A 42 -0.83 6.73 -23.43
CA GLU A 42 -2.18 6.13 -23.48
C GLU A 42 -2.65 5.57 -22.12
N GLU A 43 -1.84 5.73 -21.06
CA GLU A 43 -2.15 5.20 -19.73
C GLU A 43 -2.52 6.33 -18.75
N SER A 44 -3.66 6.16 -18.08
CA SER A 44 -4.06 7.00 -16.95
C SER A 44 -3.58 6.36 -15.64
N SER A 45 -2.84 7.14 -14.86
CA SER A 45 -2.49 6.82 -13.47
C SER A 45 -3.18 7.80 -12.54
N TYR A 46 -3.42 7.39 -11.30
CA TYR A 46 -4.06 8.25 -10.30
C TYR A 46 -3.14 8.39 -9.11
N ILE A 47 -3.02 9.61 -8.61
CA ILE A 47 -2.23 9.94 -7.43
C ILE A 47 -3.13 10.59 -6.39
N GLY A 48 -2.73 10.54 -5.13
CA GLY A 48 -3.39 11.36 -4.12
C GLY A 48 -3.01 12.84 -4.25
N LYS A 49 -3.82 13.71 -3.65
CA LYS A 49 -3.55 15.14 -3.58
C LYS A 49 -2.14 15.41 -3.03
N ASN A 50 -1.41 16.35 -3.63
CA ASN A 50 -0.01 16.65 -3.32
C ASN A 50 0.96 15.45 -3.52
N GLY A 51 0.59 14.46 -4.33
CA GLY A 51 1.43 13.29 -4.60
C GLY A 51 1.45 12.24 -3.49
N THR A 52 0.51 12.30 -2.54
CA THR A 52 0.38 11.31 -1.46
C THR A 52 -1.06 10.80 -1.37
N PRO A 53 -1.30 9.49 -1.59
CA PRO A 53 -0.35 8.44 -2.00
C PRO A 53 0.25 8.63 -3.40
N TRP A 54 1.38 7.96 -3.67
CA TRP A 54 2.11 8.05 -4.94
C TRP A 54 1.33 7.47 -6.12
N VAL A 55 0.68 6.32 -5.96
CA VAL A 55 -0.14 5.69 -7.00
C VAL A 55 -1.35 5.02 -6.36
N ILE A 56 -2.50 5.14 -7.02
CA ILE A 56 -3.76 4.52 -6.64
C ILE A 56 -4.28 3.76 -7.86
N ASN A 57 -4.51 2.47 -7.69
CA ASN A 57 -5.08 1.64 -8.74
C ASN A 57 -6.55 1.35 -8.45
N PHE A 58 -7.33 1.24 -9.53
CA PHE A 58 -8.76 0.97 -9.47
C PHE A 58 -9.09 -0.34 -10.18
N GLU A 59 -10.03 -1.09 -9.63
CA GLU A 59 -10.66 -2.25 -10.27
C GLU A 59 -12.17 -2.06 -10.15
N ASN A 60 -12.89 -2.06 -11.28
CA ASN A 60 -14.32 -1.73 -11.34
C ASN A 60 -14.65 -0.40 -10.64
N ASP A 61 -13.89 0.65 -10.95
CA ASP A 61 -13.99 2.01 -10.38
C ASP A 61 -13.87 2.11 -8.85
N LYS A 62 -13.35 1.08 -8.19
CA LYS A 62 -13.07 1.06 -6.76
C LYS A 62 -11.59 0.89 -6.48
N VAL A 63 -11.09 1.54 -5.43
CA VAL A 63 -9.68 1.44 -5.03
C VAL A 63 -9.32 -0.02 -4.77
N SER A 64 -8.37 -0.55 -5.55
CA SER A 64 -7.87 -1.92 -5.47
C SER A 64 -6.48 -1.99 -4.83
N SER A 65 -5.66 -0.97 -5.02
CA SER A 65 -4.42 -0.81 -4.27
C SER A 65 -4.00 0.65 -4.15
N ILE A 66 -3.25 0.93 -3.08
CA ILE A 66 -2.69 2.24 -2.76
C ILE A 66 -1.20 2.04 -2.51
N TRP A 67 -0.37 2.85 -3.18
CA TRP A 67 1.08 2.74 -3.11
C TRP A 67 1.70 4.04 -2.64
N TYR A 68 2.62 3.88 -1.69
CA TYR A 68 3.45 4.94 -1.12
C TYR A 68 4.90 4.65 -1.50
N ASN A 69 5.63 5.67 -1.89
CA ASN A 69 7.06 5.60 -2.13
C ASN A 69 7.81 6.55 -1.19
N ARG A 70 9.13 6.67 -1.35
CA ARG A 70 9.97 7.57 -0.54
C ARG A 70 9.58 9.06 -0.57
N ASN A 71 8.77 9.48 -1.54
CA ASN A 71 8.26 10.85 -1.65
C ASN A 71 6.85 11.00 -1.09
N SER A 72 6.21 9.89 -0.68
CA SER A 72 4.93 9.89 0.01
C SER A 72 5.12 9.86 1.52
N SER A 73 4.11 10.28 2.26
CA SER A 73 4.05 10.08 3.70
C SER A 73 3.21 8.85 4.05
N PHE A 74 3.75 7.96 4.88
CA PHE A 74 3.05 6.82 5.46
C PHE A 74 3.40 6.73 6.94
N ILE A 75 2.49 7.19 7.78
CA ILE A 75 2.74 7.39 9.21
C ILE A 75 1.99 6.34 10.03
N ILE A 76 2.71 5.63 10.90
CA ILE A 76 2.13 4.78 11.94
C ILE A 76 2.50 5.39 13.30
N ASN A 77 1.51 5.69 14.15
CA ASN A 77 1.74 6.23 15.50
C ASN A 77 2.73 7.43 15.54
N LYS A 78 2.58 8.37 14.60
CA LYS A 78 3.45 9.56 14.42
C LYS A 78 4.87 9.28 13.90
N THR A 79 5.18 8.05 13.51
CA THR A 79 6.45 7.67 12.89
C THR A 79 6.28 7.51 11.38
N GLU A 80 7.07 8.25 10.61
CA GLU A 80 7.18 8.08 9.17
C GLU A 80 7.90 6.76 8.84
N ILE A 81 7.31 5.96 7.97
CA ILE A 81 7.82 4.63 7.64
C ILE A 81 8.56 4.64 6.30
N CYS A 82 8.11 5.43 5.33
CA CYS A 82 8.79 5.52 4.05
C CYS A 82 10.17 6.16 4.21
N GLY A 83 11.22 5.49 3.72
CA GLY A 83 12.61 5.94 3.84
C GLY A 83 13.29 5.56 5.16
N ALA A 84 12.58 5.04 6.16
CA ALA A 84 13.16 4.59 7.42
C ALA A 84 13.97 3.29 7.25
N PHE A 85 14.93 3.07 8.14
CA PHE A 85 15.65 1.80 8.23
C PHE A 85 14.71 0.72 8.79
N TYR A 86 14.58 -0.41 8.08
CA TYR A 86 13.52 -1.38 8.41
C TYR A 86 13.65 -1.96 9.83
N GLU A 87 14.87 -2.28 10.27
CA GLU A 87 15.09 -2.84 11.61
C GLU A 87 14.66 -1.88 12.73
N GLU A 88 14.70 -0.56 12.51
CA GLU A 88 14.26 0.43 13.49
C GLU A 88 12.73 0.49 13.60
N ILE A 89 12.02 0.37 12.48
CA ILE A 89 10.55 0.46 12.43
C ILE A 89 9.85 -0.90 12.54
N LYS A 90 10.61 -2.00 12.42
CA LYS A 90 10.06 -3.36 12.46
C LYS A 90 9.27 -3.67 13.74
N PRO A 91 9.76 -3.35 14.96
CA PRO A 91 8.97 -3.58 16.18
C PRO A 91 7.63 -2.83 16.18
N LEU A 92 7.62 -1.60 15.63
CA LEU A 92 6.40 -0.80 15.50
C LEU A 92 5.42 -1.42 14.51
N VAL A 93 5.90 -1.94 13.38
CA VAL A 93 5.04 -2.62 12.40
C VAL A 93 4.49 -3.92 12.99
N GLU A 94 5.33 -4.74 13.60
CA GLU A 94 4.93 -6.03 14.19
C GLU A 94 4.01 -5.88 15.40
N SER A 95 4.08 -4.77 16.14
CA SER A 95 3.13 -4.49 17.23
C SER A 95 1.75 -4.09 16.74
N ASN A 96 1.64 -3.58 15.51
CA ASN A 96 0.39 -3.06 14.95
C ASN A 96 -0.26 -4.03 13.95
N PHE A 97 0.53 -4.79 13.21
CA PHE A 97 0.06 -5.65 12.14
C PHE A 97 0.43 -7.11 12.35
N GLU A 98 -0.50 -7.99 11.99
CA GLU A 98 -0.30 -9.43 12.03
C GLU A 98 0.51 -9.87 10.80
N SER A 99 1.61 -10.59 10.99
CA SER A 99 2.44 -11.07 9.88
C SER A 99 1.70 -12.10 9.01
N LEU A 100 1.81 -11.95 7.70
CA LEU A 100 1.34 -12.90 6.69
C LEU A 100 2.50 -13.69 6.05
N ASN A 101 3.74 -13.53 6.51
CA ASN A 101 4.92 -14.15 5.88
C ASN A 101 4.89 -15.70 5.93
N THR A 102 4.03 -16.29 6.76
CA THR A 102 3.79 -17.74 6.77
C THR A 102 2.89 -18.20 5.62
N LYS A 103 2.05 -17.31 5.08
CA LYS A 103 1.06 -17.56 4.02
C LYS A 103 1.45 -16.98 2.67
N ILE A 104 2.18 -15.86 2.67
CA ILE A 104 2.60 -15.10 1.50
C ILE A 104 4.09 -14.83 1.62
N LYS A 105 4.90 -15.45 0.76
CA LYS A 105 6.36 -15.30 0.71
C LYS A 105 6.80 -14.43 -0.46
N ASN A 106 5.97 -14.29 -1.48
CA ASN A 106 6.29 -13.59 -2.71
C ASN A 106 5.05 -12.99 -3.38
N VAL A 107 5.29 -12.24 -4.45
CA VAL A 107 4.24 -11.52 -5.20
C VAL A 107 3.29 -12.48 -5.92
N GLU A 108 3.75 -13.64 -6.38
CA GLU A 108 2.87 -14.60 -7.06
C GLU A 108 1.86 -15.23 -6.10
N GLU A 109 2.28 -15.58 -4.89
CA GLU A 109 1.38 -16.03 -3.82
C GLU A 109 0.37 -14.94 -3.43
N MET A 110 0.81 -13.68 -3.40
CA MET A 110 -0.07 -12.55 -3.11
C MET A 110 -1.17 -12.38 -4.17
N LYS A 111 -0.90 -12.66 -5.45
CA LYS A 111 -1.88 -12.52 -6.55
C LYS A 111 -3.08 -13.45 -6.40
N ILE A 112 -2.93 -14.57 -5.70
CA ILE A 112 -4.01 -15.54 -5.44
C ILE A 112 -4.54 -15.47 -4.00
N TYR A 113 -4.00 -14.58 -3.17
CA TYR A 113 -4.40 -14.46 -1.78
C TYR A 113 -5.76 -13.76 -1.63
N ASN A 114 -6.69 -14.42 -0.95
CA ASN A 114 -8.11 -14.05 -0.88
C ASN A 114 -8.65 -13.90 0.56
N GLU A 115 -7.85 -14.16 1.59
CA GLU A 115 -8.35 -14.17 2.97
C GLU A 115 -8.54 -12.76 3.53
N THR A 116 -7.55 -11.88 3.34
CA THR A 116 -7.54 -10.52 3.90
C THR A 116 -6.75 -9.56 3.04
N ASP A 117 -7.08 -8.28 3.13
CA ASP A 117 -6.30 -7.22 2.53
C ASP A 117 -4.88 -7.20 3.13
N VAL A 118 -3.90 -6.77 2.33
CA VAL A 118 -2.47 -6.95 2.61
C VAL A 118 -1.78 -5.59 2.70
N LEU A 119 -0.96 -5.42 3.74
CA LEU A 119 0.10 -4.42 3.81
C LEU A 119 1.39 -5.06 3.30
N TYR A 120 1.99 -4.48 2.28
CA TYR A 120 3.19 -4.98 1.63
C TYR A 120 4.31 -3.95 1.75
N ILE A 121 5.33 -4.27 2.54
CA ILE A 121 6.51 -3.40 2.75
C ILE A 121 7.67 -3.93 1.90
N ILE A 122 8.24 -3.06 1.08
CA ILE A 122 9.38 -3.35 0.20
C ILE A 122 10.60 -2.57 0.67
N CYS A 123 11.65 -3.31 1.03
CA CYS A 123 12.93 -2.74 1.43
C CYS A 123 13.97 -2.94 0.34
N ARG A 124 14.81 -1.93 0.11
CA ARG A 124 16.01 -2.01 -0.72
C ARG A 124 17.18 -1.48 0.07
N ASP A 125 18.24 -2.27 0.15
CA ASP A 125 19.44 -1.93 0.94
C ASP A 125 19.06 -1.54 2.38
N PHE A 126 18.17 -2.34 3.00
CA PHE A 126 17.62 -2.20 4.36
C PHE A 126 16.64 -1.04 4.61
N PHE A 127 16.51 -0.09 3.69
CA PHE A 127 15.54 1.01 3.81
C PHE A 127 14.19 0.66 3.22
N VAL A 128 13.10 1.09 3.87
CA VAL A 128 11.75 0.98 3.32
C VAL A 128 11.64 1.92 2.12
N THR A 129 11.48 1.35 0.93
CA THR A 129 11.40 2.13 -0.32
C THR A 129 9.97 2.31 -0.81
N MET A 130 9.11 1.33 -0.55
CA MET A 130 7.72 1.34 -0.98
C MET A 130 6.84 0.59 0.02
N ILE A 131 5.60 1.06 0.13
CA ILE A 131 4.55 0.41 0.90
C ILE A 131 3.31 0.32 0.01
N GLY A 132 2.74 -0.88 -0.11
CA GLY A 132 1.49 -1.14 -0.81
C GLY A 132 0.40 -1.57 0.17
N ILE A 133 -0.77 -0.97 0.06
CA ILE A 133 -2.01 -1.50 0.65
C ILE A 133 -2.79 -2.13 -0.49
N ILE A 134 -3.06 -3.43 -0.42
CA ILE A 134 -3.56 -4.21 -1.54
C ILE A 134 -4.81 -4.97 -1.11
N LYS A 135 -5.89 -4.78 -1.87
CA LYS A 135 -7.13 -5.50 -1.67
C LYS A 135 -6.95 -6.98 -1.95
N ARG A 136 -7.50 -7.84 -1.09
CA ARG A 136 -7.57 -9.28 -1.32
C ARG A 136 -8.31 -9.59 -2.61
N LYS A 137 -7.95 -10.68 -3.28
CA LYS A 137 -8.75 -11.14 -4.41
C LYS A 137 -10.09 -11.70 -3.92
N PRO A 138 -11.19 -11.43 -4.65
CA PRO A 138 -12.46 -12.06 -4.36
C PRO A 138 -12.34 -13.58 -4.54
N ASN A 139 -13.00 -14.35 -3.68
CA ASN A 139 -13.22 -15.76 -3.97
C ASN A 139 -14.12 -15.84 -5.19
N ASN A 140 -13.56 -16.27 -6.32
CA ASN A 140 -14.34 -16.82 -7.42
C ASN A 140 -14.83 -18.19 -6.95
N GLY A 141 -15.89 -18.18 -6.13
CA GLY A 141 -16.63 -19.39 -5.76
C GLY A 141 -17.47 -19.89 -6.93
#